data_AF-A0AAW6HPX7-F1
#
_entry.id   AF-A0AAW6HPX7-F1
#
_cell.length_a   1.000
_cell.length_b   1.000
_cell.length_c   1.000
_cell.angle_alpha   90.00
_cell.angle_beta   90.00
_cell.angle_gamma   90.00
#
_symmetry.space_group_name_H-M   'P 1'
#
loop_
_entity.id
_entity.type
_entity.pdbx_description
1 polymer ?
#
loop_
_entity_poly.entity_id
_entity_poly.type
_entity_poly.pdbx_seq_one_letter_code
_entity_poly.pdbx_strand_id
1 'polypeptide(L)'
;MRREGNIIEEIITPENMEESFWTVLRGRKRKRSRSGRTLIAHKKEVIDELTERIRNGSFKVSNFFEKEVFEGGKLRRIQIFSLYL
;
A
#
# COMPACT_ATOMS: atom_id res chain seq x y z
N MET A 1 -18.18 -13.64 -13.88
CA MET A 1 -18.26 -12.51 -12.91
C MET A 1 -18.07 -13.08 -11.52
N ARG A 2 -17.07 -12.59 -10.77
CA ARG A 2 -16.94 -12.89 -9.33
C ARG A 2 -18.18 -12.32 -8.64
N ARG A 3 -18.82 -13.07 -7.74
CA ARG A 3 -20.04 -12.63 -7.04
C ARG A 3 -19.64 -11.54 -6.05
N GLU A 4 -20.25 -10.36 -6.12
CA GLU A 4 -20.02 -9.31 -5.13
C GLU A 4 -20.68 -9.69 -3.80
N GLY A 5 -19.83 -10.10 -2.87
CA GLY A 5 -20.12 -10.38 -1.47
C GLY A 5 -18.79 -10.70 -0.79
N ASN A 6 -18.57 -10.20 0.42
CA ASN A 6 -17.37 -10.47 1.23
C ASN A 6 -16.04 -9.90 0.67
N ILE A 7 -16.07 -8.71 0.04
CA ILE A 7 -14.86 -8.08 -0.54
C ILE A 7 -13.80 -7.81 0.54
N ILE A 8 -14.21 -7.44 1.75
CA ILE A 8 -13.27 -7.18 2.87
C ILE A 8 -12.51 -8.45 3.22
N GLU A 9 -13.21 -9.58 3.30
CA GLU A 9 -12.65 -10.90 3.57
C GLU A 9 -11.69 -11.33 2.46
N GLU A 10 -12.01 -11.04 1.20
CA GLU A 10 -11.08 -11.28 0.07
C GLU A 10 -9.83 -10.40 0.16
N ILE A 11 -9.97 -9.12 0.50
CA ILE A 11 -8.85 -8.17 0.64
C ILE A 11 -7.88 -8.63 1.72
N ILE A 12 -8.39 -9.07 2.87
CA ILE A 12 -7.56 -9.43 4.04
C ILE A 12 -7.07 -10.88 4.02
N THR A 13 -7.26 -11.63 2.92
CA THR A 13 -6.65 -12.96 2.78
C THR A 13 -5.13 -12.84 2.89
N PRO A 14 -4.45 -13.79 3.57
CA PRO A 14 -2.99 -13.76 3.71
C PRO A 14 -2.27 -13.62 2.37
N GLU A 15 -2.75 -14.33 1.34
CA GLU A 15 -2.18 -14.33 0.00
C GLU A 15 -2.31 -12.93 -0.65
N ASN A 16 -3.49 -12.32 -0.59
CA ASN A 16 -3.71 -10.99 -1.18
C ASN A 16 -2.92 -9.89 -0.45
N MET A 17 -2.83 -9.96 0.88
CA MET A 17 -2.07 -9.00 1.68
C MET A 17 -0.56 -9.12 1.41
N GLU A 18 -0.03 -10.34 1.29
CA GLU A 18 1.37 -10.56 0.95
C GLU A 18 1.70 -10.13 -0.49
N GLU A 19 0.85 -10.48 -1.46
CA GLU A 19 1.03 -10.05 -2.85
C GLU A 19 0.99 -8.52 -2.98
N SER A 20 0.06 -7.86 -2.27
CA SER A 20 -0.06 -6.41 -2.22
C SER A 20 1.19 -5.75 -1.65
N PHE A 21 1.73 -6.29 -0.54
CA PHE A 21 2.97 -5.80 0.07
C PHE A 21 4.14 -5.82 -0.92
N TRP A 22 4.32 -6.92 -1.65
CA TRP A 22 5.39 -7.05 -2.63
C TRP A 22 5.16 -6.22 -3.89
N THR A 23 3.91 -6.03 -4.29
CA THR A 23 3.53 -5.15 -5.40
C THR A 23 3.90 -3.70 -5.11
N VAL A 24 3.63 -3.22 -3.89
CA VAL A 24 4.03 -1.89 -3.44
C VAL A 24 5.55 -1.77 -3.38
N LEU A 25 6.26 -2.79 -2.90
CA LEU A 25 7.72 -2.81 -2.83
C LEU A 25 8.40 -3.38 -4.09
N ARG A 26 7.72 -3.37 -5.24
CA ARG A 26 8.29 -3.87 -6.48
C ARG A 26 9.52 -3.06 -6.92
N GLY A 27 10.49 -3.77 -7.51
CA GLY A 27 11.72 -3.18 -8.05
C GLY A 27 12.82 -2.89 -7.03
N ARG A 28 14.08 -2.90 -7.50
CA ARG A 28 15.27 -2.77 -6.65
C ARG A 28 15.35 -1.43 -5.90
N LYS A 29 14.93 -0.33 -6.53
CA LYS A 29 15.01 1.02 -5.94
C LYS A 29 14.16 1.14 -4.66
N ARG A 30 12.90 0.68 -4.68
CA ARG A 30 12.02 0.72 -3.49
C ARG A 30 12.56 -0.17 -2.38
N LYS A 31 12.95 -1.41 -2.69
CA LYS A 31 13.51 -2.36 -1.71
C LYS A 31 14.79 -1.87 -1.02
N ARG A 32 15.61 -1.05 -1.69
CA ARG A 32 16.87 -0.51 -1.14
C ARG A 32 16.69 0.79 -0.35
N SER A 33 15.56 1.49 -0.50
CA SER A 33 15.27 2.69 0.28
C SER A 33 15.22 2.40 1.78
N ARG A 34 15.42 3.41 2.64
CA ARG A 34 15.35 3.24 4.10
C ARG A 34 13.98 2.70 4.53
N SER A 35 12.90 3.36 4.11
CA SER A 35 11.53 2.92 4.40
C SER A 35 11.21 1.54 3.84
N GLY A 36 11.64 1.24 2.60
CA GLY A 36 11.46 -0.09 2.02
C GLY A 36 12.16 -1.20 2.82
N ARG A 37 13.40 -0.95 3.28
CA ARG A 37 14.11 -1.91 4.15
C ARG A 37 13.43 -2.08 5.50
N THR A 38 12.94 -1.00 6.11
CA THR A 38 12.17 -1.05 7.35
C THR A 38 10.89 -1.87 7.18
N LEU A 39 10.10 -1.61 6.14
CA LEU A 39 8.89 -2.40 5.86
C LEU A 39 9.21 -3.88 5.68
N ILE A 40 10.27 -4.22 4.94
CA ILE A 40 10.67 -5.64 4.73
C ILE A 40 11.06 -6.31 6.05
N ALA A 41 11.82 -5.63 6.91
CA ALA A 41 12.21 -6.16 8.21
C ALA A 41 11.01 -6.41 9.13
N HIS A 42 9.96 -5.58 8.99
CA HIS A 42 8.73 -5.61 9.80
C HIS A 42 7.52 -6.15 9.01
N LYS A 43 7.73 -6.95 7.96
CA LYS A 43 6.67 -7.35 7.00
C LYS A 43 5.46 -7.95 7.70
N LYS A 44 5.70 -8.88 8.63
CA LYS A 44 4.63 -9.58 9.35
C LYS A 44 3.79 -8.62 10.18
N GLU A 45 4.44 -7.77 10.97
CA GLU A 45 3.76 -6.79 11.83
C GLU A 45 2.93 -5.81 11.00
N VAL A 46 3.47 -5.33 9.88
CA VAL A 46 2.76 -4.45 8.95
C VAL A 46 1.52 -5.11 8.35
N ILE A 47 1.64 -6.36 7.89
CA ILE A 47 0.52 -7.10 7.30
C ILE A 47 -0.56 -7.38 8.36
N ASP A 48 -0.16 -7.82 9.56
CA ASP A 48 -1.06 -8.15 10.65
C ASP A 48 -1.83 -6.88 11.11
N GLU A 49 -1.15 -5.75 11.32
CA GLU A 49 -1.78 -4.48 11.71
C GLU A 49 -2.78 -4.00 10.64
N LEU A 50 -2.38 -4.00 9.37
CA LEU A 50 -3.26 -3.58 8.28
C LEU A 50 -4.48 -4.49 8.15
N THR A 51 -4.28 -5.80 8.29
CA THR A 51 -5.35 -6.79 8.25
C THR A 51 -6.37 -6.54 9.36
N GLU A 52 -5.92 -6.35 10.61
CA GLU A 52 -6.83 -6.04 11.73
C GLU A 52 -7.58 -4.72 11.51
N ARG A 53 -6.87 -3.67 11.08
CA ARG A 53 -7.48 -2.35 10.88
C ARG A 53 -8.48 -2.32 9.73
N ILE A 54 -8.24 -3.08 8.67
CA ILE A 54 -9.20 -3.23 7.58
C ILE A 54 -10.40 -4.05 8.06
N ARG A 55 -10.16 -5.18 8.74
CA ARG A 55 -11.21 -6.07 9.26
C ARG A 55 -12.18 -5.35 10.20
N ASN A 56 -11.66 -4.53 11.11
CA ASN A 56 -12.47 -3.82 12.10
C ASN A 56 -12.94 -2.42 11.64
N GLY A 57 -12.64 -2.03 10.40
CA GLY A 57 -13.06 -0.75 9.82
C GLY A 57 -12.35 0.48 10.39
N SER A 58 -11.27 0.32 11.17
CA SER A 58 -10.49 1.44 11.72
C SER A 58 -9.41 1.97 10.77
N PHE A 59 -9.14 1.28 9.66
CA PHE A 59 -8.20 1.75 8.66
C PHE A 59 -8.69 3.07 8.04
N LYS A 60 -7.80 4.07 8.01
CA LYS A 60 -8.05 5.38 7.40
C LYS A 60 -6.88 5.77 6.52
N VAL A 61 -7.20 6.11 5.28
CA VAL A 61 -6.23 6.67 4.34
C VAL A 61 -5.87 8.08 4.81
N SER A 62 -4.59 8.32 5.07
CA SER A 62 -4.06 9.60 5.55
C SER A 62 -2.62 9.83 5.05
N ASN A 63 -2.08 11.02 5.27
CA ASN A 63 -0.66 11.36 5.01
C ASN A 63 -0.20 11.18 3.55
N PHE A 64 -1.00 11.65 2.59
CA PHE A 64 -0.51 11.90 1.24
C PHE A 64 0.15 13.28 1.14
N PHE A 65 1.07 13.43 0.20
CA PHE A 65 1.55 14.73 -0.23
C PHE A 65 1.19 14.97 -1.69
N GLU A 66 1.04 16.23 -2.08
CA GLU A 66 0.76 16.59 -3.46
C GLU A 66 2.07 16.88 -4.21
N LYS A 67 2.10 16.51 -5.49
CA LYS A 67 3.19 16.83 -6.39
C LYS A 67 2.65 17.22 -7.75
N GLU A 68 3.21 18.28 -8.31
CA GLU A 68 3.00 18.63 -9.71
C GLU A 68 3.97 17.84 -10.60
N VAL A 69 3.43 17.22 -11.65
CA VAL A 69 4.16 16.44 -12.64
C VAL A 69 3.79 16.96 -14.02
N PHE A 70 4.79 17.40 -14.78
CA PHE A 70 4.63 17.80 -16.16
C PHE A 70 5.16 16.68 -17.07
N GLU A 71 4.26 16.01 -17.79
CA GLU A 71 4.61 14.88 -18.67
C GLU A 71 3.68 14.84 -19.88
N GLY A 72 4.26 14.65 -21.08
CA GLY A 72 3.52 14.64 -22.35
C GLY A 72 2.81 15.96 -22.65
N GLY A 73 3.40 17.10 -22.25
CA GLY A 73 2.83 18.44 -22.46
C GLY A 73 1.65 18.78 -21.53
N LYS A 74 1.38 17.95 -20.51
CA LYS A 74 0.26 18.16 -19.57
C LYS A 74 0.77 18.22 -18.13
N LEU A 75 0.31 19.24 -17.40
CA LEU A 75 0.51 19.36 -15.97
C LEU A 75 -0.54 18.53 -15.22
N ARG A 76 -0.11 17.72 -14.25
CA ARG A 76 -0.98 16.96 -13.35
C ARG A 76 -0.56 17.22 -11.91
N ARG A 77 -1.53 17.54 -11.06
CA ARG A 77 -1.36 17.49 -9.61
C ARG A 77 -1.77 16.10 -9.14
N ILE A 78 -0.82 15.33 -8.59
CA ILE A 78 -1.06 13.98 -8.11
C ILE A 78 -0.86 13.89 -6.60
N GLN A 79 -1.67 13.07 -5.95
CA GLN A 79 -1.52 12.71 -4.54
C GLN A 79 -0.67 11.45 -4.45
N ILE A 80 0.39 11.50 -3.64
CA ILE A 80 1.34 10.42 -3.49
C ILE A 80 1.32 9.95 -2.03
N PHE A 81 0.95 8.69 -1.84
CA PHE A 81 1.18 7.99 -0.59
C PHE A 81 2.63 7.53 -0.55
N SER A 82 3.37 8.06 0.41
CA SER A 82 4.76 7.70 0.61
C SER A 82 4.87 6.44 1.49
N LEU A 83 6.01 5.76 1.42
CA LEU A 83 6.34 4.68 2.36
C LEU A 83 6.92 5.21 3.68
N TYR A 84 6.93 6.53 3.90
CA TYR A 84 7.38 7.10 5.16
C TYR A 84 6.32 6.84 6.23
N LEU A 85 6.64 5.93 7.15
CA LEU A 85 6.04 5.85 8.48
C LEU A 85 6.62 6.96 9.36
#